data_AF-A0A948WD94-F1
#
_entry.id   AF-A0A948WD94-F1
#
_cell.length_a   1.000
_cell.length_b   1.000
_cell.length_c   1.000
_cell.angle_alpha   90.00
_cell.angle_beta   90.00
_cell.angle_gamma   90.00
#
_symmetry.space_group_name_H-M   'P 1'
#
loop_
_entity.id
_entity.type
_entity.pdbx_description
1 polymer ?
#
loop_
_entity_poly.entity_id
_entity_poly.type
_entity_poly.pdbx_seq_one_letter_code
_entity_poly.pdbx_strand_id
1 'polypeptide(L)'
;RFFCELAGDAGNAILGVVASGRPEHDGFGDYLDKIASPKLAGIRRVLHTQPDELSRSALFRENVARLGARGLTFDLCVLQRQLGLAAELARACPSTTFILDHCGVPDIAGNDAPRGEGFRQWVSAIRDFAALSNVNGKISGLTAYAAAHQRNAAHLRPYIDTMLEAFGPSRLVWGGDWPVVNLGSGLPAWCDITRELLAGLPEADRSAILLENAARIYKLRDAADRL
;
A
#
# COMPACT_ATOMS: atom_id res chain seq x y z
N ARG A 1 7.34 -13.30 -13.06
CA ARG A 1 8.68 -13.67 -13.54
C ARG A 1 9.38 -12.47 -14.15
N PHE A 2 8.90 -11.89 -15.26
CA PHE A 2 9.51 -10.71 -15.91
C PHE A 2 10.10 -9.65 -14.96
N PHE A 3 9.31 -9.07 -14.04
CA PHE A 3 9.84 -8.04 -13.12
C PHE A 3 10.85 -8.57 -12.10
N CYS A 4 10.79 -9.83 -11.69
CA CYS A 4 11.79 -10.43 -10.81
C CYS A 4 13.10 -10.69 -11.55
N GLU A 5 13.04 -11.07 -12.84
CA GLU A 5 14.20 -11.21 -13.71
C GLU A 5 14.83 -9.84 -13.97
N LEU A 6 14.00 -8.83 -14.27
CA LEU A 6 14.45 -7.44 -14.39
C LEU A 6 15.14 -7.00 -13.10
N ALA A 7 14.52 -7.17 -11.92
CA ALA A 7 15.15 -6.82 -10.65
C ALA A 7 16.45 -7.59 -10.30
N GLY A 8 16.74 -8.68 -11.01
CA GLY A 8 18.00 -9.41 -10.90
C GLY A 8 19.14 -8.82 -11.73
N ASP A 9 18.84 -7.95 -12.70
CA ASP A 9 19.84 -7.23 -13.49
C ASP A 9 20.45 -6.09 -12.67
N ALA A 10 21.77 -6.13 -12.46
CA ALA A 10 22.52 -5.11 -11.72
C ALA A 10 22.47 -3.72 -12.37
N GLY A 11 22.03 -3.61 -13.63
CA GLY A 11 21.85 -2.35 -14.35
C GLY A 11 20.61 -1.55 -13.93
N ASN A 12 19.76 -2.06 -13.03
CA ASN A 12 18.63 -1.30 -12.49
C ASN A 12 18.62 -1.22 -10.97
N ALA A 13 17.84 -0.27 -10.46
CA ALA A 13 17.73 0.03 -9.03
C ALA A 13 16.55 -0.68 -8.34
N ILE A 14 16.00 -1.75 -8.92
CA ILE A 14 14.84 -2.44 -8.34
C ILE A 14 15.31 -3.35 -7.19
N LEU A 15 14.97 -2.95 -5.97
CA LEU A 15 15.33 -3.72 -4.77
C LEU A 15 14.40 -4.91 -4.50
N GLY A 16 13.13 -4.81 -4.91
CA GLY A 16 12.17 -5.87 -4.77
C GLY A 16 10.90 -5.67 -5.59
N VAL A 17 10.12 -6.73 -5.70
CA VAL A 17 8.94 -6.83 -6.57
C VAL A 17 7.75 -7.28 -5.75
N VAL A 18 6.67 -6.51 -5.83
CA VAL A 18 5.33 -6.97 -5.43
C VAL A 18 4.62 -7.46 -6.69
N ALA A 19 4.45 -8.77 -6.82
CA ALA A 19 3.92 -9.38 -8.04
C ALA A 19 2.38 -9.44 -8.03
N SER A 20 1.75 -9.41 -9.20
CA SER A 20 0.30 -9.65 -9.30
C SER A 20 -0.01 -11.12 -9.03
N GLY A 21 -0.85 -11.42 -8.04
CA GLY A 21 -1.26 -12.79 -7.72
C GLY A 21 -2.78 -12.98 -7.79
N ARG A 22 -3.22 -14.25 -7.76
CA ARG A 22 -4.64 -14.64 -7.72
C ARG A 22 -4.87 -15.64 -6.57
N PRO A 23 -4.96 -15.18 -5.31
CA PRO A 23 -5.21 -16.06 -4.16
C PRO A 23 -6.53 -16.83 -4.25
N GLU A 24 -7.44 -16.41 -5.13
CA GLU A 24 -8.71 -17.09 -5.39
C GLU A 24 -8.59 -18.41 -6.18
N HIS A 25 -7.38 -18.81 -6.61
CA HIS A 25 -7.17 -20.05 -7.37
C HIS A 25 -6.52 -21.14 -6.50
N ASP A 26 -6.95 -22.40 -6.67
CA ASP A 26 -6.38 -23.55 -5.93
C ASP A 26 -4.86 -23.70 -6.15
N GLY A 27 -4.38 -23.46 -7.37
CA GLY A 27 -2.96 -23.52 -7.74
C GLY A 27 -2.11 -22.32 -7.27
N PHE A 28 -2.60 -21.48 -6.35
CA PHE A 28 -1.84 -20.32 -5.88
C PHE A 28 -0.52 -20.70 -5.18
N GLY A 29 -0.50 -21.85 -4.48
CA GLY A 29 0.71 -22.41 -3.90
C GLY A 29 1.81 -22.62 -4.94
N ASP A 30 1.51 -23.38 -5.99
CA ASP A 30 2.40 -23.68 -7.11
C ASP A 30 2.81 -22.41 -7.88
N TYR A 31 1.88 -21.46 -8.03
CA TYR A 31 2.18 -20.16 -8.62
C TYR A 31 3.28 -19.45 -7.84
N LEU A 32 3.19 -19.41 -6.50
CA LEU A 32 4.19 -18.77 -5.65
C LEU A 32 5.55 -19.47 -5.77
N ASP A 33 5.58 -20.80 -5.81
CA ASP A 33 6.83 -21.55 -6.03
C ASP A 33 7.42 -21.25 -7.42
N LYS A 34 6.56 -21.14 -8.43
CA LYS A 34 6.97 -20.80 -9.80
C LYS A 34 7.60 -19.40 -9.90
N ILE A 35 7.16 -18.43 -9.11
CA ILE A 35 7.66 -17.05 -9.16
C ILE A 35 8.68 -16.73 -8.06
N ALA A 36 9.03 -17.70 -7.22
CA ALA A 36 9.99 -17.53 -6.14
C ALA A 36 11.29 -16.91 -6.65
N SER A 37 11.76 -15.90 -5.92
CA SER A 37 12.96 -15.13 -6.25
C SER A 37 13.42 -14.39 -5.00
N PRO A 38 14.74 -14.17 -4.81
CA PRO A 38 15.24 -13.28 -3.76
C PRO A 38 14.67 -11.85 -3.83
N LYS A 39 14.23 -11.43 -5.02
CA LYS A 39 13.62 -10.10 -5.25
C LYS A 39 12.11 -10.09 -5.04
N LEU A 40 11.45 -11.23 -4.82
CA LEU A 40 10.00 -11.26 -4.58
C LEU A 40 9.72 -10.83 -3.14
N ALA A 41 9.07 -9.67 -2.98
CA ALA A 41 8.79 -9.08 -1.67
C ALA A 41 7.33 -9.23 -1.23
N GLY A 42 6.42 -9.41 -2.18
CA GLY A 42 4.99 -9.45 -1.87
C GLY A 42 4.10 -9.82 -3.05
N ILE A 43 2.81 -9.89 -2.77
CA ILE A 43 1.76 -10.10 -3.77
C ILE A 43 0.73 -8.98 -3.68
N ARG A 44 0.28 -8.49 -4.83
CA ARG A 44 -0.83 -7.54 -4.94
C ARG A 44 -2.02 -8.18 -5.64
N ARG A 45 -3.21 -7.94 -5.11
CA ARG A 45 -4.48 -8.17 -5.82
C ARG A 45 -5.27 -6.87 -5.87
N VAL A 46 -5.66 -6.51 -7.09
CA VAL A 46 -6.55 -5.38 -7.37
C VAL A 46 -7.98 -5.83 -7.07
N LEU A 47 -8.45 -5.59 -5.84
CA LEU A 47 -9.73 -6.07 -5.33
C LEU A 47 -10.89 -5.13 -5.68
N HIS A 48 -10.62 -3.86 -5.99
CA HIS A 48 -11.68 -2.93 -6.39
C HIS A 48 -12.38 -3.24 -7.72
N THR A 49 -11.84 -4.18 -8.51
CA THR A 49 -12.43 -4.66 -9.77
C THR A 49 -13.07 -6.05 -9.62
N GLN A 50 -13.18 -6.57 -8.39
CA GLN A 50 -13.65 -7.92 -8.10
C GLN A 50 -14.93 -7.87 -7.24
N PRO A 51 -15.71 -8.96 -7.20
CA PRO A 51 -16.80 -9.09 -6.24
C PRO A 51 -16.32 -8.90 -4.80
N ASP A 52 -17.13 -8.24 -3.98
CA ASP A 52 -16.79 -7.90 -2.60
C ASP A 52 -16.61 -9.15 -1.72
N GLU A 53 -17.28 -10.24 -2.06
CA GLU A 53 -17.23 -11.53 -1.37
C GLU A 53 -15.90 -12.26 -1.56
N LEU A 54 -15.10 -11.89 -2.58
CA LEU A 54 -13.87 -12.61 -2.93
C LEU A 54 -12.90 -12.70 -1.74
N SER A 55 -12.70 -11.59 -1.03
CA SER A 55 -11.80 -11.49 0.13
C SER A 55 -12.32 -12.23 1.37
N ARG A 56 -13.61 -12.61 1.38
CA ARG A 56 -14.25 -13.39 2.44
C ARG A 56 -14.20 -14.88 2.20
N SER A 57 -13.94 -15.32 0.97
CA SER A 57 -13.86 -16.75 0.67
C SER A 57 -12.74 -17.44 1.45
N ALA A 58 -12.99 -18.68 1.89
CA ALA A 58 -12.03 -19.45 2.68
C ALA A 58 -10.71 -19.66 1.92
N LEU A 59 -10.81 -20.10 0.65
CA LEU A 59 -9.65 -20.32 -0.21
C LEU A 59 -8.77 -19.06 -0.35
N PHE A 60 -9.38 -17.89 -0.58
CA PHE A 60 -8.64 -16.65 -0.70
C PHE A 60 -7.87 -16.31 0.58
N ARG A 61 -8.54 -16.42 1.75
CA ARG A 61 -7.93 -16.14 3.06
C ARG A 61 -6.81 -17.13 3.40
N GLU A 62 -7.02 -18.42 3.14
CA GLU A 62 -5.99 -19.46 3.30
C GLU A 62 -4.76 -19.15 2.45
N ASN A 63 -4.98 -18.79 1.18
CA ASN A 63 -3.89 -18.46 0.27
C ASN A 63 -3.18 -17.15 0.63
N VAL A 64 -3.88 -16.14 1.16
CA VAL A 64 -3.24 -14.93 1.71
C VAL A 64 -2.43 -15.26 2.98
N ALA A 65 -2.90 -16.17 3.84
CA ALA A 65 -2.15 -16.60 5.03
C ALA A 65 -0.82 -17.30 4.68
N ARG A 66 -0.78 -18.05 3.55
CA ARG A 66 0.46 -18.67 3.04
C ARG A 66 1.55 -17.64 2.72
N LEU A 67 1.19 -16.40 2.40
CA LEU A 67 2.16 -15.32 2.15
C LEU A 67 2.95 -14.98 3.42
N GLY A 68 2.25 -14.85 4.56
CA GLY A 68 2.87 -14.61 5.86
C GLY A 68 3.88 -15.68 6.23
N ALA A 69 3.55 -16.96 6.01
CA ALA A 69 4.46 -18.08 6.25
C ALA A 69 5.72 -18.04 5.37
N ARG A 70 5.63 -17.44 4.17
CA ARG A 70 6.75 -17.21 3.24
C ARG A 70 7.44 -15.87 3.46
N GLY A 71 7.00 -15.09 4.44
CA GLY A 71 7.54 -13.77 4.74
C GLY A 71 7.24 -12.69 3.69
N LEU A 72 6.27 -12.93 2.81
CA LEU A 72 5.81 -12.03 1.74
C LEU A 72 4.67 -11.12 2.24
N THR A 73 4.64 -9.88 1.75
CA THR A 73 3.51 -8.96 2.02
C THR A 73 2.30 -9.24 1.14
N PHE A 74 1.14 -8.71 1.54
CA PHE A 74 -0.03 -8.57 0.68
C PHE A 74 -0.47 -7.10 0.55
N ASP A 75 -0.40 -6.56 -0.66
CA ASP A 75 -0.82 -5.17 -0.95
C ASP A 75 -2.33 -5.14 -1.28
N LEU A 76 -3.07 -4.41 -0.44
CA LEU A 76 -4.52 -4.22 -0.50
C LEU A 76 -4.87 -3.04 -1.41
N CYS A 77 -5.28 -3.35 -2.64
CA CYS A 77 -5.80 -2.35 -3.57
C CYS A 77 -7.34 -2.41 -3.62
N VAL A 78 -7.97 -1.58 -2.80
CA VAL A 78 -9.42 -1.50 -2.56
C VAL A 78 -9.93 -0.07 -2.70
N LEU A 79 -11.23 0.10 -2.93
CA LEU A 79 -11.89 1.42 -2.81
C LEU A 79 -12.26 1.71 -1.35
N GLN A 80 -12.50 2.98 -1.04
CA GLN A 80 -13.00 3.41 0.27
C GLN A 80 -14.18 2.57 0.79
N ARG A 81 -15.18 2.29 -0.06
CA ARG A 81 -16.36 1.47 0.32
C ARG A 81 -16.02 0.03 0.73
N GLN A 82 -14.84 -0.47 0.35
CA GLN A 82 -14.37 -1.85 0.63
C GLN A 82 -13.41 -1.90 1.83
N LEU A 83 -13.11 -0.78 2.49
CA LEU A 83 -12.14 -0.73 3.58
C LEU A 83 -12.52 -1.68 4.74
N GLY A 84 -13.81 -1.78 5.08
CA GLY A 84 -14.28 -2.73 6.07
C GLY A 84 -13.98 -4.20 5.70
N LEU A 85 -14.18 -4.57 4.43
CA LEU A 85 -13.91 -5.91 3.91
C LEU A 85 -12.41 -6.25 3.95
N ALA A 86 -11.57 -5.27 3.59
CA ALA A 86 -10.12 -5.43 3.64
C ALA A 86 -9.60 -5.52 5.09
N ALA A 87 -10.22 -4.82 6.05
CA ALA A 87 -9.91 -4.96 7.47
C ALA A 87 -10.29 -6.35 7.99
N GLU A 88 -11.43 -6.91 7.57
CA GLU A 88 -11.80 -8.30 7.89
C GLU A 88 -10.77 -9.31 7.36
N LEU A 89 -10.29 -9.14 6.12
CA LEU A 89 -9.23 -9.98 5.55
C LEU A 89 -7.93 -9.87 6.38
N ALA A 90 -7.51 -8.65 6.72
CA ALA A 90 -6.30 -8.45 7.51
C ALA A 90 -6.37 -9.09 8.91
N ARG A 91 -7.55 -9.05 9.56
CA ARG A 91 -7.82 -9.76 10.82
C ARG A 91 -7.80 -11.28 10.66
N ALA A 92 -8.29 -11.79 9.55
CA ALA A 92 -8.34 -13.23 9.27
C ALA A 92 -6.96 -13.84 8.98
N CYS A 93 -5.97 -13.01 8.61
CA CYS A 93 -4.61 -13.45 8.27
C CYS A 93 -3.56 -12.74 9.13
N PRO A 94 -3.55 -12.91 10.47
CA PRO A 94 -2.71 -12.12 11.37
C PRO A 94 -1.20 -12.33 11.17
N SER A 95 -0.79 -13.46 10.57
CA SER A 95 0.61 -13.76 10.23
C SER A 95 1.09 -13.06 8.95
N THR A 96 0.18 -12.48 8.15
CA THR A 96 0.52 -11.80 6.90
C THR A 96 0.63 -10.31 7.15
N THR A 97 1.72 -9.71 6.67
CA THR A 97 1.91 -8.26 6.66
C THR A 97 1.15 -7.66 5.49
N PHE A 98 0.25 -6.71 5.77
CA PHE A 98 -0.56 -6.02 4.79
C PHE A 98 -0.07 -4.60 4.54
N ILE A 99 -0.24 -4.15 3.30
CA ILE A 99 -0.01 -2.76 2.88
C ILE A 99 -1.33 -2.19 2.36
N LEU A 100 -1.87 -1.19 3.01
CA LEU A 100 -3.03 -0.45 2.50
C LEU A 100 -2.55 0.53 1.42
N ASP A 101 -2.79 0.21 0.15
CA ASP A 101 -2.37 1.02 -0.99
C ASP A 101 -3.12 2.37 -1.02
N HIS A 102 -2.44 3.43 -1.47
CA HIS A 102 -3.03 4.73 -1.83
C HIS A 102 -3.91 5.34 -0.73
N CYS A 103 -3.50 5.19 0.53
CA CYS A 103 -4.29 5.59 1.70
C CYS A 103 -5.72 5.00 1.71
N GLY A 104 -5.95 3.84 1.10
CA GLY A 104 -7.27 3.23 1.00
C GLY A 104 -8.19 3.88 -0.05
N VAL A 105 -7.62 4.61 -1.01
CA VAL A 105 -8.32 5.28 -2.12
C VAL A 105 -9.53 6.09 -1.62
N PRO A 106 -9.28 7.14 -0.80
CA PRO A 106 -10.36 8.02 -0.35
C PRO A 106 -11.08 8.66 -1.54
N ASP A 107 -12.37 8.91 -1.38
CA ASP A 107 -13.16 9.69 -2.34
C ASP A 107 -12.82 11.20 -2.24
N ILE A 108 -11.66 11.57 -2.79
CA ILE A 108 -11.17 12.95 -2.75
C ILE A 108 -11.99 13.86 -3.68
N ALA A 109 -12.41 13.34 -4.84
CA ALA A 109 -13.17 14.09 -5.83
C ALA A 109 -14.62 14.40 -5.41
N GLY A 110 -15.11 13.82 -4.31
CA GLY A 110 -16.43 14.10 -3.75
C GLY A 110 -16.61 15.56 -3.30
N ASN A 111 -17.81 16.11 -3.51
CA ASN A 111 -18.10 17.53 -3.32
C ASN A 111 -17.85 18.07 -1.90
N ASP A 112 -18.00 17.22 -0.88
CA ASP A 112 -17.83 17.65 0.52
C ASP A 112 -16.46 17.26 1.10
N ALA A 113 -15.54 16.71 0.31
CA ALA A 113 -14.19 16.41 0.77
C ALA A 113 -13.40 17.69 1.09
N PRO A 114 -12.61 17.77 2.19
CA PRO A 114 -12.37 16.78 3.23
C PRO A 114 -13.17 17.06 4.53
N ARG A 115 -14.49 17.31 4.45
CA ARG A 115 -15.35 17.63 5.60
C ARG A 115 -16.65 16.84 5.67
N GLY A 116 -17.03 16.18 4.56
CA GLY A 116 -18.27 15.43 4.40
C GLY A 116 -18.27 14.06 5.07
N GLU A 117 -19.40 13.38 4.95
CA GLU A 117 -19.59 12.04 5.52
C GLU A 117 -18.61 11.01 4.95
N GLY A 118 -18.36 11.06 3.63
CA GLY A 118 -17.36 10.22 2.99
C GLY A 118 -15.98 10.36 3.62
N PHE A 119 -15.53 11.59 3.91
CA PHE A 119 -14.25 11.82 4.58
C PHE A 119 -14.25 11.23 6.00
N ARG A 120 -15.30 11.45 6.79
CA ARG A 120 -15.40 10.89 8.16
C ARG A 120 -15.40 9.36 8.19
N GLN A 121 -16.12 8.73 7.26
CA GLN A 121 -16.13 7.27 7.12
C GLN A 121 -14.75 6.73 6.76
N TRP A 122 -14.04 7.40 5.85
CA TRP A 122 -12.67 7.08 5.53
C TRP A 122 -11.74 7.23 6.75
N VAL A 123 -11.81 8.34 7.49
CA VAL A 123 -11.01 8.54 8.73
C VAL A 123 -11.26 7.40 9.72
N SER A 124 -12.53 7.03 9.95
CA SER A 124 -12.87 5.92 10.85
C SER A 124 -12.24 4.61 10.38
N ALA A 125 -12.35 4.29 9.09
CA ALA A 125 -11.79 3.08 8.52
C ALA A 125 -10.26 3.04 8.61
N ILE A 126 -9.58 4.17 8.39
CA ILE A 126 -8.12 4.28 8.57
C ILE A 126 -7.71 4.00 10.01
N ARG A 127 -8.45 4.50 11.00
CA ARG A 127 -8.20 4.19 12.42
C ARG A 127 -8.39 2.71 12.73
N ASP A 128 -9.42 2.09 12.17
CA ASP A 128 -9.65 0.65 12.31
C ASP A 128 -8.49 -0.18 11.73
N PHE A 129 -7.96 0.22 10.56
CA PHE A 129 -6.77 -0.40 9.99
C PHE A 129 -5.54 -0.19 10.85
N ALA A 130 -5.33 1.02 11.36
CA ALA A 130 -4.18 1.33 12.18
C ALA A 130 -4.18 0.59 13.53
N ALA A 131 -5.35 0.17 14.02
CA ALA A 131 -5.46 -0.71 15.18
C ALA A 131 -4.97 -2.15 14.90
N LEU A 132 -4.83 -2.55 13.63
CA LEU A 132 -4.28 -3.85 13.25
C LEU A 132 -2.76 -3.76 13.12
N SER A 133 -2.04 -4.45 14.00
CA SER A 133 -0.57 -4.39 14.07
C SER A 133 0.13 -4.96 12.83
N ASN A 134 -0.55 -5.82 12.06
CA ASN A 134 -0.04 -6.40 10.82
C ASN A 134 -0.32 -5.55 9.58
N VAL A 135 -0.91 -4.35 9.73
CA VAL A 135 -1.20 -3.44 8.60
C VAL A 135 -0.29 -2.21 8.64
N ASN A 136 0.23 -1.86 7.47
CA ASN A 136 0.98 -0.64 7.19
C ASN A 136 0.24 0.19 6.14
N GLY A 137 0.43 1.50 6.15
CA GLY A 137 -0.17 2.41 5.18
C GLY A 137 0.79 2.84 4.08
N LYS A 138 0.28 3.09 2.88
CA LYS A 138 1.07 3.60 1.75
C LYS A 138 0.56 4.96 1.30
N ILE A 139 1.42 5.97 1.39
CA ILE A 139 1.17 7.31 0.87
C ILE A 139 1.61 7.33 -0.59
N SER A 140 0.66 7.17 -1.51
CA SER A 140 0.95 7.11 -2.94
C SER A 140 -0.22 7.55 -3.81
N GLY A 141 0.09 8.24 -4.92
CA GLY A 141 -0.83 8.42 -6.04
C GLY A 141 -2.11 9.22 -5.79
N LEU A 142 -2.27 9.91 -4.65
CA LEU A 142 -3.54 10.56 -4.29
C LEU A 142 -4.05 11.56 -5.34
N THR A 143 -3.16 12.21 -6.09
CA THR A 143 -3.54 13.15 -7.15
C THR A 143 -4.31 12.49 -8.30
N ALA A 144 -4.16 11.18 -8.52
CA ALA A 144 -4.93 10.44 -9.52
C ALA A 144 -6.42 10.29 -9.14
N TYR A 145 -6.75 10.41 -7.85
CA TYR A 145 -8.10 10.26 -7.31
C TYR A 145 -8.75 11.60 -6.95
N ALA A 146 -8.07 12.71 -7.22
CA ALA A 146 -8.51 14.06 -6.89
C ALA A 146 -8.93 14.84 -8.15
N ALA A 147 -9.94 15.71 -8.01
CA ALA A 147 -10.28 16.69 -9.05
C ALA A 147 -9.14 17.70 -9.22
N ALA A 148 -9.03 18.33 -10.41
CA ALA A 148 -7.89 19.19 -10.74
C ALA A 148 -7.59 20.28 -9.69
N HIS A 149 -8.62 20.95 -9.17
CA HIS A 149 -8.48 22.01 -8.16
C HIS A 149 -8.07 21.49 -6.76
N GLN A 150 -8.12 20.18 -6.52
CA GLN A 150 -7.77 19.52 -5.26
C GLN A 150 -6.37 18.89 -5.28
N ARG A 151 -5.67 18.91 -6.43
CA ARG A 151 -4.34 18.30 -6.60
C ARG A 151 -3.21 19.19 -6.04
N ASN A 152 -3.35 19.64 -4.80
CA ASN A 152 -2.38 20.48 -4.10
C ASN A 152 -2.23 20.06 -2.63
N ALA A 153 -1.14 20.48 -2.00
CA ALA A 153 -0.86 20.13 -0.61
C ALA A 153 -1.98 20.56 0.36
N ALA A 154 -2.56 21.74 0.20
CA ALA A 154 -3.63 22.21 1.09
C ALA A 154 -4.84 21.26 1.12
N HIS A 155 -5.28 20.75 -0.04
CA HIS A 155 -6.39 19.80 -0.13
C HIS A 155 -6.03 18.37 0.28
N LEU A 156 -4.79 17.94 0.03
CA LEU A 156 -4.34 16.58 0.39
C LEU A 156 -3.88 16.45 1.84
N ARG A 157 -3.58 17.58 2.52
CA ARG A 157 -3.09 17.61 3.90
C ARG A 157 -3.98 16.82 4.87
N PRO A 158 -5.31 16.97 4.90
CA PRO A 158 -6.14 16.21 5.85
C PRO A 158 -6.02 14.69 5.71
N TYR A 159 -5.75 14.18 4.49
CA TYR A 159 -5.55 12.75 4.27
C TYR A 159 -4.19 12.30 4.78
N ILE A 160 -3.13 13.06 4.50
CA ILE A 160 -1.77 12.74 4.98
C ILE A 160 -1.70 12.85 6.51
N ASP A 161 -2.28 13.89 7.10
CA ASP A 161 -2.32 14.09 8.54
C ASP A 161 -3.09 12.94 9.22
N THR A 162 -4.23 12.51 8.67
CA THR A 162 -4.97 11.35 9.20
C THR A 162 -4.12 10.06 9.16
N MET A 163 -3.39 9.82 8.06
CA MET A 163 -2.51 8.64 7.95
C MET A 163 -1.38 8.70 8.98
N LEU A 164 -0.75 9.86 9.15
CA LEU A 164 0.32 10.09 10.13
C LEU A 164 -0.17 9.89 11.56
N GLU A 165 -1.31 10.49 11.91
CA GLU A 165 -1.92 10.37 13.23
C GLU A 165 -2.33 8.94 13.56
N ALA A 166 -2.92 8.21 12.61
CA ALA A 166 -3.43 6.86 12.85
C ALA A 166 -2.31 5.83 12.88
N PHE A 167 -1.45 5.79 11.85
CA PHE A 167 -0.44 4.74 11.72
C PHE A 167 0.85 5.04 12.49
N GLY A 168 1.20 6.33 12.62
CA GLY A 168 2.53 6.79 13.00
C GLY A 168 3.53 6.67 11.83
N PRO A 169 4.60 7.50 11.81
CA PRO A 169 5.58 7.50 10.72
C PRO A 169 6.24 6.15 10.47
N SER A 170 6.43 5.32 11.49
CA SER A 170 7.09 4.01 11.39
C SER A 170 6.28 2.93 10.69
N ARG A 171 4.99 3.15 10.39
CA ARG A 171 4.14 2.20 9.64
C ARG A 171 3.67 2.73 8.29
N LEU A 172 4.29 3.81 7.82
CA LEU A 172 3.96 4.44 6.55
C LEU A 172 5.10 4.29 5.55
N VAL A 173 4.77 4.00 4.30
CA VAL A 173 5.72 3.98 3.19
C VAL A 173 5.24 4.92 2.09
N TRP A 174 6.15 5.65 1.47
CA TRP A 174 5.84 6.47 0.30
C TRP A 174 5.89 5.64 -0.99
N GLY A 175 5.08 6.02 -1.98
CA GLY A 175 5.17 5.47 -3.33
C GLY A 175 4.81 6.49 -4.41
N GLY A 176 5.49 6.40 -5.55
CA GLY A 176 5.26 7.29 -6.67
C GLY A 176 3.99 6.99 -7.47
N ASP A 177 3.51 5.74 -7.45
CA ASP A 177 2.37 5.24 -8.25
C ASP A 177 2.50 5.50 -9.77
N TRP A 178 3.73 5.55 -10.28
CA TRP A 178 3.96 5.69 -11.71
C TRP A 178 3.65 4.38 -12.44
N PRO A 179 3.01 4.42 -13.63
CA PRO A 179 2.60 5.62 -14.38
C PRO A 179 1.18 6.14 -14.06
N VAL A 180 0.41 5.49 -13.17
CA VAL A 180 -0.99 5.86 -12.85
C VAL A 180 -1.13 7.30 -12.35
N VAL A 181 -0.16 7.78 -11.56
CA VAL A 181 -0.13 9.17 -11.07
C VAL A 181 -0.16 10.23 -12.18
N ASN A 182 0.15 9.85 -13.44
CA ASN A 182 0.04 10.74 -14.61
C ASN A 182 -1.41 11.07 -14.99
N LEU A 183 -2.41 10.29 -14.53
CA LEU A 183 -3.83 10.68 -14.64
C LEU A 183 -4.18 11.89 -13.75
N GLY A 184 -3.37 12.09 -12.71
CA GLY A 184 -3.42 13.22 -11.79
C GLY A 184 -2.49 14.35 -12.23
N SER A 185 -1.42 14.54 -11.47
CA SER A 185 -0.43 15.61 -11.69
C SER A 185 0.90 15.11 -12.25
N GLY A 186 1.08 13.80 -12.39
CA GLY A 186 2.35 13.18 -12.75
C GLY A 186 3.33 13.07 -11.57
N LEU A 187 4.38 12.27 -11.78
CA LEU A 187 5.35 11.94 -10.73
C LEU A 187 6.11 13.16 -10.17
N PRO A 188 6.62 14.11 -10.98
CA PRO A 188 7.33 15.28 -10.44
C PRO A 188 6.47 16.11 -9.48
N ALA A 189 5.25 16.44 -9.90
CA ALA A 189 4.32 17.19 -9.06
C ALA A 189 3.91 16.42 -7.80
N TRP A 190 3.75 15.09 -7.88
CA TRP A 190 3.49 14.26 -6.71
C TRP A 190 4.66 14.29 -5.71
N CYS A 191 5.91 14.22 -6.19
CA CYS A 191 7.09 14.38 -5.37
C CYS A 191 7.13 15.75 -4.67
N ASP A 192 6.80 16.83 -5.39
CA ASP A 192 6.80 18.18 -4.81
C ASP A 192 5.72 18.36 -3.75
N ILE A 193 4.49 17.92 -4.04
CA ILE A 193 3.37 17.97 -3.09
C ILE A 193 3.69 17.16 -1.83
N THR A 194 4.22 15.94 -1.98
CA THR A 194 4.53 15.11 -0.81
C THR A 194 5.71 15.66 -0.01
N ARG A 195 6.71 16.28 -0.65
CA ARG A 195 7.80 16.98 0.06
C ARG A 195 7.25 18.12 0.91
N GLU A 196 6.33 18.92 0.38
CA GLU A 196 5.67 19.99 1.12
C GLU A 196 4.85 19.44 2.30
N LEU A 197 4.08 18.37 2.06
CA LEU A 197 3.22 17.76 3.08
C LEU A 197 4.00 17.19 4.26
N LEU A 198 5.18 16.60 4.00
CA LEU A 198 6.03 15.98 5.00
C LEU A 198 7.08 16.92 5.61
N ALA A 199 7.22 18.15 5.11
CA ALA A 199 8.28 19.08 5.52
C ALA A 199 8.29 19.41 7.03
N GLY A 200 7.12 19.35 7.69
CA GLY A 200 6.99 19.61 9.13
C GLY A 200 7.42 18.47 10.04
N LEU A 201 7.65 17.27 9.52
CA LEU A 201 8.05 16.10 10.33
C LEU A 201 9.53 16.16 10.72
N PRO A 202 9.95 15.53 11.83
CA PRO A 202 11.36 15.26 12.10
C PRO A 202 12.05 14.54 10.93
N GLU A 203 13.35 14.79 10.73
CA GLU A 203 14.11 14.16 9.64
C GLU A 203 14.08 12.62 9.70
N ALA A 204 14.17 12.06 10.91
CA ALA A 204 14.06 10.62 11.12
C ALA A 204 12.71 10.06 10.64
N ASP A 205 11.60 10.78 10.88
CA ASP A 205 10.26 10.36 10.46
C ASP A 205 10.09 10.47 8.94
N ARG A 206 10.61 11.54 8.33
CA ARG A 206 10.64 11.67 6.86
C ARG A 206 11.43 10.54 6.22
N SER A 207 12.65 10.29 6.71
CA SER A 207 13.52 9.22 6.21
C SER A 207 12.87 7.84 6.39
N ALA A 208 12.17 7.62 7.52
CA ALA A 208 11.40 6.41 7.74
C ALA A 208 10.35 6.18 6.65
N ILE A 209 9.53 7.21 6.36
CA ILE A 209 8.44 7.13 5.39
C ILE A 209 8.98 6.97 3.96
N LEU A 210 10.02 7.72 3.60
CA LEU A 210 10.55 7.80 2.24
C LEU A 210 11.47 6.62 1.87
N LEU A 211 12.08 5.94 2.86
CA LEU A 211 13.10 4.94 2.60
C LEU A 211 13.07 3.74 3.57
N GLU A 212 13.34 3.97 4.86
CA GLU A 212 13.70 2.88 5.80
C GLU A 212 12.54 1.89 6.01
N ASN A 213 11.31 2.37 6.07
CA ASN A 213 10.16 1.50 6.29
C ASN A 213 9.93 0.54 5.13
N ALA A 214 10.12 0.98 3.88
CA ALA A 214 10.00 0.09 2.73
C ALA A 214 11.05 -1.04 2.83
N ALA A 215 12.30 -0.69 3.13
CA ALA A 215 13.37 -1.67 3.30
C ALA A 215 13.06 -2.71 4.39
N ARG A 216 12.52 -2.27 5.53
CA ARG A 216 12.16 -3.13 6.66
C ARG A 216 10.92 -3.99 6.39
N ILE A 217 9.83 -3.38 5.91
CA ILE A 217 8.52 -4.03 5.75
C ILE A 217 8.57 -5.08 4.64
N TYR A 218 9.20 -4.75 3.52
CA TYR A 218 9.36 -5.64 2.37
C TYR A 218 10.63 -6.51 2.43
N LYS A 219 11.42 -6.41 3.52
CA LYS A 219 12.64 -7.19 3.75
C LYS A 219 13.64 -7.10 2.59
N LEU A 220 13.91 -5.88 2.12
CA LEU A 220 14.69 -5.62 0.90
C LEU A 220 16.22 -5.57 1.10
N ARG A 221 16.69 -5.63 2.35
CA ARG A 221 18.12 -5.66 2.68
C ARG A 221 18.52 -7.10 2.95
N ASP A 222 19.65 -7.54 2.38
CA ASP A 222 20.18 -8.88 2.62
C ASP A 222 20.56 -9.06 4.09
N ALA A 223 20.53 -10.30 4.57
CA ALA A 223 21.08 -10.64 5.88
C ALA A 223 22.59 -10.34 5.99
N ALA A 224 23.29 -10.23 4.85
CA ALA A 224 24.70 -9.90 4.77
C ALA A 224 25.01 -8.40 4.98
N ASP A 225 24.03 -7.50 4.80
CA ASP A 225 24.20 -6.05 5.02
C ASP A 225 23.98 -5.64 6.50
N ARG A 226 23.91 -6.62 7.41
CA ARG A 226 23.67 -6.44 8.86
C ARG A 226 24.91 -6.72 9.73
N LEU A 227 26.09 -6.80 9.13
CA LEU A 227 27.40 -6.94 9.78
C LEU A 227 28.30 -5.79 9.35
#